data_AF-A0A6A4I4T9-F1
#
_entry.id   AF-A0A6A4I4T9-F1
#
_cell.length_a   1.000
_cell.length_b   1.000
_cell.length_c   1.000
_cell.angle_alpha   90.00
_cell.angle_beta   90.00
_cell.angle_gamma   90.00
#
_symmetry.space_group_name_H-M   'P 1'
#
loop_
_entity.id
_entity.type
_entity.pdbx_description
1 polymer ?
#
loop_
_entity_poly.entity_id
_entity_poly.type
_entity_poly.pdbx_seq_one_letter_code
_entity_poly.pdbx_strand_id
1 'polypeptide(L)'
;MPMNIVHATHSELVFWLVLNVWPSHFGLPILLATVLFSQKVQRHATFINLVIVFLVVGISSSLLYAISYPHFGPEPSPSLCLLQASLVYGVPGIASVAAFALVFQMFIVIRAAFYEQPYREKDHVVRLWVMIMAPYATWLVWIIATALVGSANPSNVSRDRRVFYCSVQSDALTNCLTIFAAVILFATWVLEVWTIVLFYKRWVSIERGRIGVLTAAELNLPIRIMAFGIYVIVAMSLSLLSIKSPESPAPDLVIASGNPSITGFLLIFICLQDILRALCFWNWKRDSTNNSDTDSQITVVNVRYKEAKSKPLV
;
A
#
# COMPACT_ATOMS: atom_id res chain seq x y z
N MET A 1 37.80 -3.85 -13.26
CA MET A 1 37.19 -5.13 -12.86
C MET A 1 36.35 -5.62 -14.04
N PRO A 2 36.36 -6.91 -14.40
CA PRO A 2 35.53 -7.41 -15.49
C PRO A 2 34.05 -7.12 -15.17
N MET A 3 33.37 -6.42 -16.07
CA MET A 3 31.94 -6.14 -15.95
C MET A 3 31.18 -7.41 -16.31
N ASN A 4 30.63 -8.10 -15.31
CA ASN A 4 29.69 -9.19 -15.54
C ASN A 4 28.39 -8.58 -16.07
N ILE A 5 28.21 -8.62 -17.39
CA ILE A 5 26.95 -8.25 -18.04
C ILE A 5 25.93 -9.33 -17.67
N VAL A 6 24.99 -8.98 -16.81
CA VAL A 6 23.89 -9.87 -16.45
C VAL A 6 22.88 -9.84 -17.59
N HIS A 7 22.74 -10.95 -18.31
CA HIS A 7 21.68 -11.11 -19.30
C HIS A 7 20.42 -11.63 -18.61
N ALA A 8 19.33 -10.87 -18.64
CA ALA A 8 18.04 -11.37 -18.14
C ALA A 8 17.49 -12.42 -19.11
N THR A 9 16.93 -13.47 -18.54
CA THR A 9 16.19 -14.50 -19.26
C THR A 9 14.82 -13.98 -19.70
N HIS A 10 14.27 -14.52 -20.79
CA HIS A 10 12.92 -14.17 -21.25
C HIS A 10 11.85 -14.35 -20.17
N SER A 11 11.98 -15.34 -19.29
CA SER A 11 11.08 -15.59 -18.17
C SER A 11 11.11 -14.46 -17.13
N GLU A 12 12.28 -13.93 -16.80
CA GLU A 12 12.42 -12.82 -15.84
C GLU A 12 11.80 -11.54 -16.37
N LEU A 13 11.93 -11.28 -17.67
CA LEU A 13 11.30 -10.15 -18.34
C LEU A 13 9.78 -10.26 -18.31
N VAL A 14 9.22 -11.41 -18.70
CA VAL A 14 7.76 -11.63 -18.68
C VAL A 14 7.24 -11.47 -17.26
N PHE A 15 7.94 -12.03 -16.28
CA PHE A 15 7.60 -11.89 -14.88
C PHE A 15 7.59 -10.43 -14.44
N TRP A 16 8.65 -9.67 -14.76
CA TRP A 16 8.72 -8.24 -14.45
C TRP A 16 7.60 -7.44 -15.12
N LEU A 17 7.27 -7.72 -16.39
CA LEU A 17 6.18 -7.03 -17.11
C LEU A 17 4.82 -7.31 -16.47
N VAL A 18 4.51 -8.58 -16.25
CA VAL A 18 3.23 -8.99 -15.66
C VAL A 18 3.10 -8.44 -14.25
N LEU A 19 4.16 -8.46 -13.45
CA LEU A 19 4.10 -8.01 -12.07
C LEU A 19 4.16 -6.50 -11.91
N ASN A 20 4.97 -5.80 -12.68
CA ASN A 20 5.13 -4.35 -12.49
C ASN A 20 4.11 -3.56 -13.32
N VAL A 21 3.98 -3.86 -14.62
CA VAL A 21 3.15 -3.06 -15.54
C VAL A 21 1.67 -3.31 -15.29
N TRP A 22 1.24 -4.57 -15.15
CA TRP A 22 -0.19 -4.87 -15.04
C TRP A 22 -0.87 -4.22 -13.82
N PRO A 23 -0.35 -4.37 -12.59
CA PRO A 23 -0.98 -3.78 -11.41
C PRO A 23 -0.88 -2.26 -11.42
N SER A 24 0.23 -1.68 -11.88
CA SER A 24 0.39 -0.22 -11.87
C SER A 24 -0.43 0.52 -12.93
N HIS A 25 -0.59 -0.06 -14.12
CA HIS A 25 -1.27 0.61 -15.25
C HIS A 25 -2.75 0.26 -15.36
N PHE A 26 -3.17 -0.91 -14.87
CA PHE A 26 -4.57 -1.33 -14.94
C PHE A 26 -5.17 -1.52 -13.55
N GLY A 27 -4.54 -2.34 -12.70
CA GLY A 27 -5.09 -2.72 -11.41
C GLY A 27 -5.35 -1.54 -10.45
N LEU A 28 -4.31 -0.74 -10.19
CA LEU A 28 -4.36 0.40 -9.27
C LEU A 28 -5.21 1.56 -9.81
N PRO A 29 -5.16 1.92 -11.11
CA PRO A 29 -6.08 2.91 -11.66
C PRO A 29 -7.55 2.50 -11.58
N ILE A 30 -7.87 1.23 -11.86
CA ILE A 30 -9.24 0.70 -11.70
C ILE A 30 -9.66 0.76 -10.24
N LEU A 31 -8.78 0.37 -9.31
CA LEU A 31 -9.04 0.46 -7.88
C LEU A 31 -9.27 1.91 -7.44
N LEU A 32 -8.42 2.83 -7.87
CA LEU A 32 -8.50 4.26 -7.56
C LEU A 32 -9.81 4.85 -8.10
N ALA A 33 -10.14 4.59 -9.37
CA ALA A 33 -11.39 5.01 -9.97
C ALA A 33 -12.60 4.45 -9.18
N THR A 34 -12.56 3.18 -8.82
CA THR A 34 -13.64 2.56 -8.06
C THR A 34 -13.83 3.22 -6.68
N VAL A 35 -12.74 3.52 -5.96
CA VAL A 35 -12.80 4.20 -4.66
C VAL A 35 -13.29 5.64 -4.80
N LEU A 36 -12.88 6.36 -5.84
CA LEU A 36 -13.27 7.76 -6.05
C LEU A 36 -14.73 7.90 -6.53
N PHE A 37 -15.20 6.99 -7.38
CA PHE A 37 -16.57 7.05 -7.94
C PHE A 37 -17.61 6.32 -7.09
N SER A 38 -17.20 5.41 -6.19
CA SER A 38 -18.14 4.69 -5.33
C SER A 38 -18.52 5.51 -4.10
N GLN A 39 -19.75 6.05 -4.09
CA GLN A 39 -20.32 6.75 -2.93
C GLN A 39 -20.44 5.87 -1.67
N LYS A 40 -20.46 4.54 -1.84
CA LYS A 40 -20.60 3.58 -0.73
C LYS A 40 -19.28 3.24 -0.04
N VAL A 41 -18.14 3.44 -0.70
CA VAL A 41 -16.83 2.99 -0.21
C VAL A 41 -15.99 4.20 0.18
N GLN A 42 -16.26 4.76 1.36
CA GLN A 42 -15.41 5.82 1.90
C GLN A 42 -14.12 5.21 2.45
N ARG A 43 -12.99 5.58 1.84
CA ARG A 43 -11.64 5.21 2.31
C ARG A 43 -10.90 6.45 2.76
N HIS A 44 -10.01 6.27 3.73
CA HIS A 44 -9.18 7.36 4.24
C HIS A 44 -8.18 7.86 3.18
N ALA A 45 -7.87 9.16 3.19
CA ALA A 45 -7.02 9.78 2.18
C ALA A 45 -5.59 9.20 2.15
N THR A 46 -5.06 8.68 3.27
CA THR A 46 -3.74 8.02 3.31
C THR A 46 -3.69 6.72 2.51
N PHE A 47 -4.82 6.00 2.42
CA PHE A 47 -4.92 4.80 1.58
C PHE A 47 -4.91 5.18 0.10
N ILE A 48 -5.69 6.20 -0.27
CA ILE A 48 -5.70 6.75 -1.63
C ILE A 48 -4.29 7.24 -1.99
N ASN A 49 -3.63 7.93 -1.07
CA ASN A 49 -2.25 8.39 -1.25
C ASN A 49 -1.29 7.23 -1.53
N LEU A 50 -1.38 6.13 -0.77
CA LEU A 50 -0.55 4.95 -0.99
C LEU A 50 -0.79 4.35 -2.39
N VAL A 51 -2.05 4.26 -2.84
CA VAL A 51 -2.39 3.79 -4.19
C VAL A 51 -1.76 4.68 -5.28
N ILE A 52 -1.84 6.01 -5.11
CA ILE A 52 -1.22 6.97 -6.03
C ILE A 52 0.31 6.81 -6.04
N VAL A 53 0.94 6.66 -4.87
CA VAL A 53 2.38 6.41 -4.77
C VAL A 53 2.77 5.17 -5.57
N PHE A 54 2.08 4.04 -5.41
CA PHE A 54 2.40 2.83 -6.16
C PHE A 54 2.15 2.96 -7.67
N LEU A 55 1.16 3.76 -8.09
CA LEU A 55 0.95 4.11 -9.49
C LEU A 55 2.16 4.88 -10.04
N VAL A 56 2.61 5.92 -9.32
CA VAL A 56 3.80 6.72 -9.70
C VAL A 56 5.06 5.86 -9.76
N VAL A 57 5.25 4.95 -8.81
CA VAL A 57 6.38 4.00 -8.78
C VAL A 57 6.37 3.10 -10.03
N GLY A 58 5.21 2.57 -10.40
CA GLY A 58 5.08 1.71 -11.57
C GLY A 58 5.33 2.45 -12.88
N ILE A 59 4.77 3.66 -13.04
CA ILE A 59 5.03 4.52 -14.22
C ILE A 59 6.51 4.90 -14.31
N SER A 60 7.14 5.26 -13.19
CA SER A 60 8.57 5.61 -13.15
C SER A 60 9.44 4.44 -13.60
N SER A 61 9.06 3.21 -13.20
CA SER A 61 9.78 1.99 -13.57
C SER A 61 9.57 1.61 -15.04
N SER A 62 8.40 1.89 -15.61
CA SER A 62 8.06 1.55 -17.00
C SER A 62 8.53 2.57 -18.05
N LEU A 63 9.06 3.73 -17.64
CA LEU A 63 9.43 4.83 -18.55
C LEU A 63 10.38 4.41 -19.68
N LEU A 64 11.43 3.62 -19.39
CA LEU A 64 12.34 3.12 -20.43
C LEU A 64 11.74 2.00 -21.27
N TYR A 65 10.82 1.20 -20.74
CA TYR A 65 10.19 0.12 -21.50
C TYR A 65 9.42 0.67 -22.70
N ALA A 66 8.77 1.82 -22.55
CA ALA A 66 8.05 2.48 -23.64
C ALA A 66 8.96 2.99 -24.76
N ILE A 67 10.26 3.19 -24.50
CA ILE A 67 11.20 3.88 -25.40
C ILE A 67 12.25 2.92 -25.96
N SER A 68 12.63 1.87 -25.22
CA SER A 68 13.75 0.97 -25.54
C SER A 68 13.33 -0.41 -26.08
N TYR A 69 12.20 -0.50 -26.80
CA TYR A 69 11.85 -1.72 -27.51
C TYR A 69 12.74 -1.88 -28.76
N PRO A 70 13.52 -2.96 -28.98
CA PRO A 70 13.71 -4.19 -28.19
C PRO A 70 14.94 -4.12 -27.27
N HIS A 71 15.11 -5.07 -26.34
CA HIS A 71 16.23 -5.18 -25.40
C HIS A 71 17.66 -5.19 -26.01
N PHE A 72 17.75 -5.22 -27.35
CA PHE A 72 18.94 -5.12 -28.19
C PHE A 72 19.13 -3.74 -28.84
N GLY A 73 18.28 -2.77 -28.51
CA GLY A 73 18.35 -1.41 -29.02
C GLY A 73 19.57 -0.67 -28.48
N PRO A 74 20.02 0.37 -29.19
CA PRO A 74 21.12 1.23 -28.74
C PRO A 74 20.81 1.80 -27.34
N GLU A 75 21.86 2.09 -26.58
CA GLU A 75 21.71 2.67 -25.24
C GLU A 75 20.82 3.93 -25.29
N PRO A 76 19.89 4.09 -24.32
CA PRO A 76 19.06 5.28 -24.24
C PRO A 76 19.92 6.52 -24.06
N SER A 77 19.38 7.70 -24.43
CA SER A 77 20.11 8.95 -24.22
C SER A 77 20.49 9.10 -22.74
N PRO A 78 21.72 9.57 -22.42
CA PRO A 78 22.20 9.64 -21.04
C PRO A 78 21.28 10.43 -20.10
N SER A 79 20.63 11.48 -20.60
CA SER A 79 19.66 12.29 -19.84
C SER A 79 18.40 11.52 -19.46
N LEU A 80 17.90 10.66 -20.34
CA LEU A 80 16.70 9.86 -20.11
C LEU A 80 17.01 8.70 -19.15
N CYS A 81 18.19 8.11 -19.29
CA CYS A 81 18.73 7.12 -18.37
C CYS A 81 18.89 7.71 -16.95
N LEU A 82 19.48 8.89 -16.83
CA LEU A 82 19.63 9.61 -15.56
C LEU A 82 18.27 9.98 -14.94
N LEU A 83 17.31 10.44 -15.76
CA LEU A 83 15.97 10.77 -15.28
C LEU A 83 15.28 9.54 -14.70
N GLN A 84 15.27 8.42 -15.43
CA GLN A 84 14.67 7.18 -14.94
C GLN A 84 15.37 6.69 -13.67
N ALA A 85 16.71 6.68 -13.65
CA ALA A 85 17.48 6.30 -12.48
C ALA A 85 17.11 7.16 -11.27
N SER A 86 16.96 8.48 -11.45
CA SER A 86 16.59 9.40 -10.38
C SER A 86 15.19 9.13 -9.83
N LEU A 87 14.22 8.86 -10.70
CA LEU A 87 12.84 8.51 -10.30
C LEU A 87 12.81 7.19 -9.52
N VAL A 88 13.52 6.18 -10.01
CA VAL A 88 13.58 4.83 -9.41
C VAL A 88 14.31 4.83 -8.08
N TYR A 89 15.42 5.57 -7.96
CA TYR A 89 16.13 5.69 -6.69
C TYR A 89 15.24 6.34 -5.62
N GLY A 90 14.37 7.29 -5.96
CA GLY A 90 13.43 7.85 -4.99
C GLY A 90 12.36 6.88 -4.46
N VAL A 91 12.14 5.74 -5.13
CA VAL A 91 11.04 4.79 -4.82
C VAL A 91 11.06 4.26 -3.38
N PRO A 92 12.19 3.78 -2.82
CA PRO A 92 12.18 3.26 -1.45
C PRO A 92 11.85 4.33 -0.42
N GLY A 93 12.23 5.58 -0.67
CA GLY A 93 11.88 6.72 0.20
C GLY A 93 10.38 7.01 0.19
N ILE A 94 9.78 7.19 -0.99
CA ILE A 94 8.34 7.49 -1.10
C ILE A 94 7.48 6.32 -0.59
N ALA A 95 7.86 5.08 -0.91
CA ALA A 95 7.11 3.89 -0.53
C ALA A 95 7.15 3.66 0.99
N SER A 96 8.33 3.75 1.62
CA SER A 96 8.46 3.55 3.08
C SER A 96 7.72 4.62 3.87
N VAL A 97 7.79 5.89 3.47
CA VAL A 97 7.08 6.98 4.15
C VAL A 97 5.57 6.90 3.93
N ALA A 98 5.10 6.53 2.74
CA ALA A 98 3.68 6.32 2.48
C ALA A 98 3.11 5.13 3.25
N ALA A 99 3.88 4.03 3.33
CA ALA A 99 3.57 2.86 4.15
C ALA A 99 3.43 3.24 5.63
N PHE A 100 4.43 3.93 6.16
CA PHE A 100 4.42 4.44 7.53
C PHE A 100 3.21 5.32 7.79
N ALA A 101 2.90 6.26 6.90
CA ALA A 101 1.74 7.13 7.03
C ALA A 101 0.42 6.33 7.09
N LEU A 102 0.24 5.30 6.25
CA LEU A 102 -0.94 4.45 6.31
C LEU A 102 -1.05 3.74 7.67
N VAL A 103 0.01 3.06 8.10
CA VAL A 103 0.03 2.30 9.37
C VAL A 103 -0.16 3.22 10.57
N PHE A 104 0.47 4.39 10.57
CA PHE A 104 0.33 5.38 11.63
C PHE A 104 -1.10 5.90 11.75
N GLN A 105 -1.79 6.18 10.63
CA GLN A 105 -3.20 6.54 10.67
C GLN A 105 -4.04 5.42 11.28
N MET A 106 -3.81 4.17 10.85
CA MET A 106 -4.56 3.02 11.36
C MET A 106 -4.34 2.83 12.86
N PHE A 107 -3.10 2.98 13.32
CA PHE A 107 -2.75 2.95 14.74
C PHE A 107 -3.55 4.00 15.54
N ILE A 108 -3.62 5.24 15.06
CA ILE A 108 -4.39 6.30 15.73
C ILE A 108 -5.87 5.95 15.82
N VAL A 109 -6.47 5.49 14.72
CA VAL A 109 -7.89 5.11 14.69
C VAL A 109 -8.19 3.96 15.65
N ILE A 110 -7.36 2.91 15.64
CA ILE A 110 -7.52 1.75 16.52
C ILE A 110 -7.31 2.16 17.98
N ARG A 111 -6.31 2.98 18.26
CA ARG A 111 -6.03 3.49 19.60
C ARG A 111 -7.20 4.33 20.14
N ALA A 112 -7.74 5.24 19.34
CA ALA A 112 -8.89 6.05 19.75
C ALA A 112 -10.11 5.17 20.04
N ALA A 113 -10.35 4.15 19.21
CA ALA A 113 -11.43 3.20 19.41
C ALA A 113 -11.22 2.30 20.65
N PHE A 114 -9.97 2.01 21.04
CA PHE A 114 -9.63 1.28 22.26
C PHE A 114 -9.89 2.10 23.53
N TYR A 115 -9.58 3.38 23.50
CA TYR A 115 -9.78 4.29 24.64
C TYR A 115 -11.14 5.00 24.64
N GLU A 116 -12.07 4.59 23.77
CA GLU A 116 -13.41 5.17 23.62
C GLU A 116 -13.39 6.70 23.42
N GLN A 117 -12.33 7.22 22.82
CA GLN A 117 -12.20 8.66 22.57
C GLN A 117 -12.87 9.02 21.24
N PRO A 118 -13.63 10.13 21.18
CA PRO A 118 -14.21 10.60 19.93
C PRO A 118 -13.10 11.06 18.98
N TYR A 119 -12.74 10.23 18.01
CA TYR A 119 -11.78 10.60 16.98
C TYR A 119 -12.49 11.35 15.84
N ARG A 120 -12.23 12.66 15.74
CA ARG A 120 -12.68 13.49 14.62
C ARG A 120 -11.51 13.86 13.73
N GLU A 121 -11.52 13.36 12.50
CA GLU A 121 -10.47 13.65 11.52
C GLU A 121 -10.33 15.14 11.21
N LYS A 122 -11.45 15.89 11.29
CA LYS A 122 -11.51 17.33 11.06
C LYS A 122 -10.63 18.14 12.02
N ASP A 123 -10.32 17.59 13.20
CA ASP A 123 -9.54 18.30 14.22
C ASP A 123 -8.02 18.18 13.94
N HIS A 124 -7.62 17.35 12.97
CA HIS A 124 -6.22 17.00 12.70
C HIS A 124 -5.82 17.19 11.22
N VAL A 125 -6.34 18.23 10.56
CA VAL A 125 -6.07 18.55 9.15
C VAL A 125 -4.58 18.69 8.85
N VAL A 126 -3.81 19.36 9.73
CA VAL A 126 -2.35 19.54 9.55
C VAL A 126 -1.64 18.19 9.51
N ARG A 127 -1.98 17.27 10.42
CA ARG A 127 -1.41 15.92 10.45
C ARG A 127 -1.71 15.17 9.16
N LEU A 128 -2.95 15.25 8.68
CA LEU A 128 -3.36 14.62 7.43
C LEU A 128 -2.52 15.13 6.25
N TRP A 129 -2.37 16.45 6.11
CA TRP A 129 -1.56 17.05 5.05
C TRP A 129 -0.10 16.64 5.14
N VAL A 130 0.48 16.62 6.34
CA VAL A 130 1.86 16.15 6.55
C VAL A 130 2.01 14.70 6.09
N MET A 131 1.06 13.82 6.44
CA MET A 131 1.09 12.41 6.06
C MET A 131 0.92 12.18 4.54
N ILE A 132 0.20 13.08 3.85
CA ILE A 132 0.04 13.03 2.40
C ILE A 132 1.27 13.59 1.68
N MET A 133 1.83 14.72 2.16
CA MET A 133 2.92 15.43 1.48
C MET A 133 4.31 14.85 1.77
N ALA A 134 4.54 14.30 2.96
CA ALA A 134 5.85 13.79 3.36
C ALA A 134 6.44 12.72 2.41
N PRO A 135 5.66 11.75 1.89
CA PRO A 135 6.16 10.81 0.87
C PRO A 135 6.71 11.51 -0.37
N TYR A 136 5.99 12.49 -0.93
CA TYR A 136 6.40 13.18 -2.15
C TYR A 136 7.58 14.12 -1.93
N ALA A 137 7.63 14.78 -0.77
CA ALA A 137 8.79 15.58 -0.38
C ALA A 137 10.05 14.70 -0.29
N THR A 138 9.93 13.54 0.36
CA THR A 138 11.01 12.55 0.44
C THR A 138 11.43 12.06 -0.94
N TRP A 139 10.46 11.77 -1.81
CA TRP A 139 10.71 11.37 -3.20
C TRP A 139 11.53 12.40 -3.96
N LEU A 140 11.11 13.66 -3.90
CA LEU A 140 11.74 14.77 -4.60
C LEU A 140 13.18 14.99 -4.12
N VAL A 141 13.43 14.89 -2.82
CA VAL A 141 14.78 14.99 -2.24
C VAL A 141 15.70 13.91 -2.82
N TRP A 142 15.24 12.67 -2.89
CA TRP A 142 16.05 11.57 -3.44
C TRP A 142 16.22 11.64 -4.97
N ILE A 143 15.21 12.13 -5.70
CA ILE A 143 15.34 12.43 -7.13
C ILE A 143 16.45 13.46 -7.36
N ILE A 144 16.40 14.58 -6.63
CA ILE A 144 17.39 15.66 -6.77
C ILE A 144 18.78 15.15 -6.39
N ALA A 145 18.91 14.44 -5.27
CA ALA A 145 20.18 13.87 -4.84
C ALA A 145 20.78 12.92 -5.89
N THR A 146 19.96 12.04 -6.47
CA THR A 146 20.40 11.09 -7.51
C THR A 146 20.79 11.83 -8.80
N ALA A 147 20.00 12.82 -9.21
CA ALA A 147 20.28 13.63 -10.40
C ALA A 147 21.58 14.44 -10.24
N LEU A 148 21.84 15.02 -9.07
CA LEU A 148 23.09 15.74 -8.78
C LEU A 148 24.30 14.80 -8.81
N VAL A 149 24.20 13.64 -8.15
CA VAL A 149 25.31 12.66 -8.11
C VAL A 149 25.58 12.07 -9.50
N GLY A 150 24.52 11.75 -10.26
CA GLY A 150 24.64 11.18 -11.60
C GLY A 150 25.08 12.19 -12.67
N SER A 151 24.66 13.46 -12.57
CA SER A 151 25.11 14.52 -13.49
C SER A 151 26.57 14.93 -13.24
N ALA A 152 27.04 14.85 -11.99
CA ALA A 152 28.45 15.11 -11.67
C ALA A 152 29.39 14.02 -12.19
N ASN A 153 28.90 12.78 -12.39
CA ASN A 153 29.69 11.66 -12.90
C ASN A 153 28.91 10.87 -13.96
N PRO A 154 28.77 11.38 -15.20
CA PRO A 154 27.96 10.73 -16.24
C PRO A 154 28.44 9.31 -16.59
N SER A 155 29.73 9.02 -16.45
CA SER A 155 30.31 7.68 -16.68
C SER A 155 29.79 6.62 -15.69
N ASN A 156 29.25 7.05 -14.55
CA ASN A 156 28.73 6.16 -13.51
C ASN A 156 27.23 5.87 -13.70
N VAL A 157 26.60 6.44 -14.72
CA VAL A 157 25.21 6.20 -15.06
C VAL A 157 25.20 5.16 -16.17
N SER A 158 24.91 3.91 -15.83
CA SER A 158 24.86 2.84 -16.81
C SER A 158 23.68 1.90 -16.59
N ARG A 159 23.27 1.26 -17.68
CA ARG A 159 22.30 0.17 -17.67
C ARG A 159 22.97 -1.19 -17.41
N ASP A 160 24.28 -1.30 -17.55
CA ASP A 160 25.02 -2.57 -17.46
C ASP A 160 24.85 -3.31 -16.13
N ARG A 161 24.65 -2.57 -15.02
CA ARG A 161 24.46 -3.16 -13.70
C ARG A 161 23.05 -3.73 -13.51
N ARG A 162 22.04 -3.21 -14.21
CA ARG A 162 20.63 -3.55 -13.99
C ARG A 162 19.87 -3.63 -15.31
N VAL A 163 19.38 -4.84 -15.62
CA VAL A 163 18.85 -5.16 -16.96
C VAL A 163 17.62 -4.32 -17.35
N PHE A 164 16.78 -3.97 -16.38
CA PHE A 164 15.46 -3.39 -16.63
C PHE A 164 15.39 -1.86 -16.48
N TYR A 165 16.39 -1.23 -15.86
CA TYR A 165 16.37 0.21 -15.60
C TYR A 165 17.79 0.74 -15.37
N CYS A 166 17.96 2.03 -15.60
CA CYS A 166 19.23 2.70 -15.38
C CYS A 166 19.57 2.83 -13.90
N SER A 167 20.86 2.71 -13.57
CA SER A 167 21.34 2.85 -12.21
C SER A 167 22.54 3.80 -12.14
N VAL A 168 22.64 4.55 -11.03
CA VAL A 168 23.81 5.39 -10.75
C VAL A 168 24.74 4.63 -9.83
N GLN A 169 25.99 4.44 -10.25
CA GLN A 169 27.00 3.77 -9.44
C GLN A 169 27.49 4.70 -8.32
N SER A 170 26.85 4.61 -7.16
CA SER A 170 27.27 5.29 -5.94
C SER A 170 26.84 4.50 -4.69
N ASP A 171 27.82 3.92 -4.00
CA ASP A 171 27.57 3.15 -2.78
C ASP A 171 27.07 4.05 -1.65
N ALA A 172 27.60 5.27 -1.54
CA ALA A 172 27.16 6.25 -0.54
C ALA A 172 25.67 6.61 -0.72
N LEU A 173 25.24 6.89 -1.95
CA LEU A 173 23.83 7.19 -2.24
C LEU A 173 22.92 6.00 -1.91
N THR A 174 23.29 4.82 -2.40
CA THR A 174 22.52 3.58 -2.21
C THR A 174 22.43 3.20 -0.73
N ASN A 175 23.52 3.30 0.02
CA ASN A 175 23.56 3.01 1.45
C ASN A 175 22.72 4.00 2.25
N CYS A 176 22.87 5.31 2.01
CA CYS A 176 22.07 6.33 2.70
C CYS A 176 20.57 6.11 2.49
N LEU A 177 20.17 5.81 1.26
CA LEU A 177 18.79 5.55 0.90
C LEU A 177 18.24 4.28 1.55
N THR A 178 19.03 3.21 1.55
CA THR A 178 18.65 1.93 2.14
C THR A 178 18.53 2.03 3.66
N ILE A 179 19.48 2.71 4.32
CA ILE A 179 19.44 2.99 5.77
C ILE A 179 18.20 3.81 6.11
N PHE A 180 17.93 4.88 5.36
CA PHE A 180 16.74 5.71 5.56
C PHE A 180 15.45 4.86 5.45
N ALA A 181 15.29 4.11 4.36
CA ALA A 181 14.12 3.27 4.17
C ALA A 181 14.00 2.21 5.28
N ALA A 182 15.10 1.57 5.67
CA ALA A 182 15.12 0.57 6.74
C ALA A 182 14.67 1.15 8.09
N VAL A 183 15.11 2.36 8.45
CA VAL A 183 14.69 3.04 9.69
C VAL A 183 13.18 3.30 9.69
N ILE A 184 12.63 3.81 8.58
CA ILE A 184 11.19 4.09 8.45
C ILE A 184 10.36 2.79 8.45
N LEU A 185 10.82 1.75 7.76
CA LEU A 185 10.15 0.44 7.76
C LEU A 185 10.20 -0.23 9.14
N PHE A 186 11.31 -0.10 9.87
CA PHE A 186 11.40 -0.57 11.25
C PHE A 186 10.41 0.15 12.16
N ALA A 187 10.31 1.48 12.06
CA ALA A 187 9.30 2.25 12.80
C ALA A 187 7.86 1.82 12.44
N THR A 188 7.61 1.54 11.15
CA THR A 188 6.33 1.01 10.66
C THR A 188 6.01 -0.33 11.31
N TRP A 189 6.97 -1.25 11.34
CA TRP A 189 6.83 -2.57 11.94
C TRP A 189 6.55 -2.49 13.45
N VAL A 190 7.24 -1.61 14.19
CA VAL A 190 6.97 -1.39 15.62
C VAL A 190 5.52 -0.91 15.85
N LEU A 191 5.06 0.06 15.06
CA LEU A 191 3.67 0.54 15.14
C LEU A 191 2.66 -0.55 14.79
N GLU A 192 2.98 -1.39 13.83
CA GLU A 192 2.13 -2.50 13.43
C GLU A 192 1.98 -3.55 14.54
N VAL A 193 3.10 -4.01 15.13
CA VAL A 193 3.08 -4.93 16.26
C VAL A 193 2.26 -4.34 17.42
N TRP A 194 2.43 -3.05 17.72
CA TRP A 194 1.65 -2.37 18.74
C TRP A 194 0.15 -2.33 18.38
N THR A 195 -0.18 -2.03 17.13
CA THR A 195 -1.55 -2.06 16.64
C THR A 195 -2.20 -3.43 16.81
N ILE A 196 -1.50 -4.50 16.47
CA ILE A 196 -1.95 -5.89 16.64
C ILE A 196 -2.19 -6.21 18.12
N VAL A 197 -1.28 -5.80 19.01
CA VAL A 197 -1.43 -6.01 20.46
C VAL A 197 -2.65 -5.28 21.02
N LEU A 198 -2.87 -4.02 20.64
CA LEU A 198 -4.06 -3.27 21.06
C LEU A 198 -5.34 -3.90 20.53
N PHE A 199 -5.34 -4.31 19.27
CA PHE A 199 -6.48 -4.99 18.65
C PHE A 199 -6.79 -6.31 19.37
N TYR A 200 -5.77 -7.14 19.61
CA TYR A 200 -5.92 -8.42 20.31
C TYR A 200 -6.46 -8.24 21.74
N LYS A 201 -5.94 -7.27 22.50
CA LYS A 201 -6.45 -6.97 23.84
C LYS A 201 -7.93 -6.58 23.81
N ARG A 202 -8.33 -5.75 22.83
CA ARG A 202 -9.73 -5.36 22.66
C ARG A 202 -10.61 -6.56 22.31
N TRP A 203 -10.15 -7.36 21.36
CA TRP A 203 -10.85 -8.58 20.92
C TRP A 203 -11.12 -9.52 22.11
N VAL A 204 -10.09 -9.80 22.91
CA VAL A 204 -10.23 -10.64 24.11
C VAL A 204 -11.17 -10.03 25.15
N SER A 205 -11.16 -8.69 25.32
CA SER A 205 -12.07 -8.01 26.24
C SER A 205 -13.53 -8.11 25.79
N ILE A 206 -13.79 -8.02 24.48
CA ILE A 206 -15.14 -8.14 23.91
C ILE A 206 -15.63 -9.59 24.00
N GLU A 207 -14.78 -10.57 23.70
CA GLU A 207 -15.16 -11.99 23.80
C GLU A 207 -15.54 -12.39 25.23
N ARG A 208 -14.91 -11.78 26.23
CA ARG A 208 -15.23 -12.00 27.66
C ARG A 208 -16.51 -11.27 28.10
N GLY A 209 -16.90 -10.21 27.41
CA GLY A 209 -18.12 -9.45 27.66
C GLY A 209 -19.18 -9.73 26.59
N ARG A 210 -19.88 -10.87 26.69
CA ARG A 210 -21.02 -11.23 25.83
C ARG A 210 -21.97 -10.03 25.67
N ILE A 211 -21.91 -9.37 24.51
CA ILE A 211 -22.96 -8.66 23.73
C ILE A 211 -22.20 -7.67 22.84
N GLY A 212 -21.97 -8.10 21.60
CA GLY A 212 -21.34 -7.27 20.58
C GLY A 212 -20.78 -8.14 19.48
N VAL A 213 -21.63 -8.48 18.50
CA VAL A 213 -21.16 -9.09 17.26
C VAL A 213 -20.19 -8.10 16.64
N LEU A 214 -18.88 -8.33 16.80
CA LEU A 214 -17.86 -7.62 16.03
C LEU A 214 -18.25 -7.82 14.56
N THR A 215 -18.64 -6.73 13.93
CA THR A 215 -19.23 -6.82 12.58
C THR A 215 -18.12 -7.39 11.70
N ALA A 216 -18.40 -8.34 10.80
CA ALA A 216 -17.37 -8.93 9.93
C ALA A 216 -16.54 -7.87 9.16
N ALA A 217 -17.10 -6.66 8.98
CA ALA A 217 -16.40 -5.48 8.46
C ALA A 217 -15.21 -4.99 9.32
N GLU A 218 -15.23 -5.20 10.65
CA GLU A 218 -14.18 -4.81 11.58
C GLU A 218 -12.99 -5.79 11.58
N LEU A 219 -13.21 -7.05 11.19
CA LEU A 219 -12.17 -8.09 11.06
C LEU A 219 -11.37 -8.02 9.74
N ASN A 220 -11.93 -7.41 8.70
CA ASN A 220 -11.23 -7.22 7.42
C ASN A 220 -10.03 -6.27 7.56
N LEU A 221 -10.06 -5.37 8.53
CA LEU A 221 -9.03 -4.36 8.75
C LEU A 221 -7.73 -4.94 9.37
N PRO A 222 -7.77 -5.79 10.41
CA PRO A 222 -6.61 -6.53 10.93
C PRO A 222 -5.93 -7.44 9.92
N ILE A 223 -6.70 -8.17 9.11
CA ILE A 223 -6.15 -9.09 8.10
C ILE A 223 -5.32 -8.31 7.08
N ARG A 224 -5.80 -7.12 6.69
CA ARG A 224 -5.07 -6.20 5.79
C ARG A 224 -3.77 -5.71 6.41
N ILE A 225 -3.80 -5.36 7.69
CA ILE A 225 -2.60 -4.91 8.42
C ILE A 225 -1.58 -6.04 8.43
N MET A 226 -1.95 -7.25 8.86
CA MET A 226 -1.02 -8.38 8.93
C MET A 226 -0.42 -8.75 7.56
N ALA A 227 -1.22 -8.72 6.50
CA ALA A 227 -0.73 -8.96 5.15
C ALA A 227 0.29 -7.88 4.71
N PHE A 228 0.02 -6.63 5.08
CA PHE A 228 0.93 -5.51 4.83
C PHE A 228 2.24 -5.62 5.64
N GLY A 229 2.19 -6.07 6.89
CA GLY A 229 3.38 -6.27 7.71
C GLY A 229 4.28 -7.39 7.29
N ILE A 230 3.71 -8.54 6.91
CA ILE A 230 4.49 -9.63 6.33
C ILE A 230 5.27 -9.13 5.12
N TYR A 231 4.62 -8.31 4.29
CA TYR A 231 5.26 -7.67 3.15
C TYR A 231 6.37 -6.69 3.58
N VAL A 232 6.15 -5.83 4.57
CA VAL A 232 7.18 -4.91 5.10
C VAL A 232 8.40 -5.67 5.62
N ILE A 233 8.20 -6.80 6.31
CA ILE A 233 9.29 -7.66 6.83
C ILE A 233 10.09 -8.26 5.67
N VAL A 234 9.41 -8.76 4.63
CA VAL A 234 10.07 -9.30 3.43
C VAL A 234 10.87 -8.20 2.73
N ALA A 235 10.29 -7.02 2.53
CA ALA A 235 10.96 -5.89 1.91
C ALA A 235 12.20 -5.46 2.70
N MET A 236 12.10 -5.31 4.03
CA MET A 236 13.22 -4.97 4.91
C MET A 236 14.32 -6.04 4.86
N SER A 237 13.96 -7.32 4.86
CA SER A 237 14.91 -8.43 4.78
C SER A 237 15.69 -8.41 3.46
N LEU A 238 15.01 -8.15 2.35
CA LEU A 238 15.63 -8.03 1.03
C LEU A 238 16.52 -6.80 0.91
N SER A 239 16.13 -5.66 1.49
CA SER A 239 16.97 -4.46 1.56
C SER A 239 18.29 -4.73 2.30
N LEU A 240 18.24 -5.47 3.41
CA LEU A 240 19.44 -5.86 4.16
C LEU A 240 20.30 -6.88 3.39
N LEU A 241 19.69 -7.80 2.66
CA LEU A 241 20.40 -8.76 1.81
C LEU A 241 21.09 -8.08 0.62
N SER A 242 20.48 -7.04 0.03
CA SER A 242 21.07 -6.26 -1.07
C SER A 242 22.38 -5.58 -0.65
N ILE A 243 22.49 -5.10 0.60
CA ILE A 243 23.73 -4.54 1.14
C ILE A 243 24.83 -5.61 1.26
N LYS A 244 24.47 -6.84 1.65
CA LYS A 244 25.44 -7.91 1.88
C LYS A 244 25.92 -8.61 0.61
N SER A 245 25.09 -8.65 -0.43
CA SER A 245 25.35 -9.41 -1.66
C SER A 245 25.06 -8.55 -2.90
N PRO A 246 25.90 -7.55 -3.19
CA PRO A 246 25.69 -6.60 -4.29
C PRO A 246 25.78 -7.22 -5.70
N GLU A 247 26.28 -8.47 -5.82
CA GLU A 247 26.43 -9.18 -7.10
C GLU A 247 25.23 -10.04 -7.48
N SER A 248 24.28 -10.27 -6.58
CA SER A 248 23.11 -11.09 -6.89
C SER A 248 22.03 -10.26 -7.61
N PRO A 249 21.53 -10.70 -8.78
CA PRO A 249 20.41 -10.03 -9.45
C PRO A 249 19.07 -10.28 -8.74
N ALA A 250 18.99 -11.28 -7.86
CA ALA A 250 17.76 -11.67 -7.17
C ALA A 250 17.16 -10.56 -6.27
N PRO A 251 17.91 -9.89 -5.37
CA PRO A 251 17.34 -8.80 -4.58
C PRO A 251 16.85 -7.65 -5.46
N ASP A 252 17.57 -7.29 -6.52
CA ASP A 252 17.14 -6.24 -7.44
C ASP A 252 15.89 -6.64 -8.24
N LEU A 253 15.78 -7.91 -8.64
CA LEU A 253 14.58 -8.44 -9.30
C LEU A 253 13.40 -8.43 -8.33
N VAL A 254 13.56 -8.86 -7.08
CA VAL A 254 12.46 -8.91 -6.11
C VAL A 254 12.09 -7.51 -5.60
N ILE A 255 13.03 -6.58 -5.50
CA ILE A 255 12.73 -5.19 -5.14
C ILE A 255 12.01 -4.48 -6.31
N ALA A 256 12.44 -4.72 -7.56
CA ALA A 256 11.84 -4.12 -8.74
C ALA A 256 10.49 -4.75 -9.14
N SER A 257 10.30 -6.05 -8.91
CA SER A 257 9.06 -6.77 -9.25
C SER A 257 8.13 -6.95 -8.06
N GLY A 258 8.65 -7.10 -6.83
CA GLY A 258 7.86 -7.47 -5.65
C GLY A 258 7.12 -6.31 -5.00
N ASN A 259 7.63 -5.07 -5.11
CA ASN A 259 7.04 -3.95 -4.38
C ASN A 259 5.68 -3.47 -4.92
N PRO A 260 5.45 -3.34 -6.25
CA PRO A 260 4.14 -2.93 -6.77
C PRO A 260 3.18 -4.10 -6.97
N SER A 261 3.70 -5.30 -7.18
CA SER A 261 2.91 -6.42 -7.71
C SER A 261 2.23 -7.24 -6.64
N ILE A 262 2.94 -7.62 -5.58
CA ILE A 262 2.40 -8.42 -4.48
C ILE A 262 1.46 -7.53 -3.68
N THR A 263 1.86 -6.29 -3.39
CA THR A 263 0.99 -5.30 -2.74
C THR A 263 -0.17 -4.91 -3.64
N GLY A 264 0.06 -4.69 -4.94
CA GLY A 264 -1.00 -4.45 -5.91
C GLY A 264 -2.01 -5.60 -5.92
N PHE A 265 -1.58 -6.84 -6.14
CA PHE A 265 -2.45 -8.01 -6.14
C PHE A 265 -3.17 -8.23 -4.81
N LEU A 266 -2.48 -8.11 -3.67
CA LEU A 266 -3.10 -8.22 -2.34
C LEU A 266 -4.12 -7.12 -2.11
N LEU A 267 -3.77 -5.86 -2.37
CA LEU A 267 -4.69 -4.73 -2.21
C LEU A 267 -5.87 -4.84 -3.18
N ILE A 268 -5.62 -5.25 -4.43
CA ILE A 268 -6.63 -5.49 -5.45
C ILE A 268 -7.56 -6.61 -4.98
N PHE A 269 -7.07 -7.82 -4.68
CA PHE A 269 -7.92 -8.93 -4.24
C PHE A 269 -8.67 -8.64 -2.94
N ILE A 270 -7.99 -8.08 -1.95
CA ILE A 270 -8.57 -7.80 -0.64
C ILE A 270 -9.58 -6.65 -0.73
N CYS A 271 -9.37 -5.65 -1.58
CA CYS A 271 -10.31 -4.55 -1.78
C CYS A 271 -11.43 -4.92 -2.74
N LEU A 272 -11.17 -5.74 -3.77
CA LEU A 272 -12.18 -6.27 -4.70
C LEU A 272 -13.21 -7.12 -3.97
N GLN A 273 -12.85 -7.96 -3.00
CA GLN A 273 -13.86 -8.70 -2.26
C GLN A 273 -14.82 -7.80 -1.48
N ASP A 274 -14.32 -6.73 -0.86
CA ASP A 274 -15.16 -5.72 -0.20
C ASP A 274 -16.03 -4.97 -1.21
N ILE A 275 -15.45 -4.58 -2.34
CA ILE A 275 -16.13 -3.82 -3.40
C ILE A 275 -17.19 -4.70 -4.08
N LEU A 276 -16.87 -5.93 -4.44
CA LEU A 276 -17.80 -6.90 -5.02
C LEU A 276 -18.92 -7.21 -4.05
N ARG A 277 -18.65 -7.38 -2.75
CA ARG A 277 -19.72 -7.50 -1.75
C ARG A 277 -20.61 -6.26 -1.71
N ALA A 278 -20.03 -5.05 -1.77
CA ALA A 278 -20.79 -3.80 -1.77
C ALA A 278 -21.60 -3.57 -3.07
N LEU A 279 -21.08 -4.02 -4.21
CA LEU A 279 -21.73 -3.94 -5.53
C LEU A 279 -22.81 -5.02 -5.68
N CYS A 280 -22.54 -6.26 -5.28
CA CYS A 280 -23.50 -7.37 -5.33
C CYS A 280 -24.66 -7.20 -4.33
N PHE A 281 -24.47 -6.47 -3.22
CA PHE A 281 -25.58 -6.12 -2.31
C PHE A 281 -26.64 -5.21 -2.97
N TRP A 282 -26.34 -4.63 -4.13
CA TRP A 282 -27.32 -3.88 -4.92
C TRP A 282 -28.43 -4.78 -5.48
N ASN A 283 -28.16 -6.06 -5.77
CA ASN A 283 -29.17 -6.95 -6.33
C ASN A 283 -30.11 -7.56 -5.28
N TRP A 284 -29.73 -7.58 -3.99
CA TRP A 284 -30.57 -8.19 -2.96
C TRP A 284 -31.74 -7.30 -2.50
N LYS A 285 -31.60 -5.98 -2.62
CA LYS A 285 -32.64 -5.04 -2.12
C LYS A 285 -33.77 -4.76 -3.11
N ARG A 286 -33.79 -5.43 -4.27
CA ARG A 286 -34.84 -5.27 -5.28
C ARG A 286 -36.00 -6.26 -5.12
N ASP A 287 -35.85 -7.31 -4.30
CA ASP A 287 -36.91 -8.30 -4.04
C ASP A 287 -37.66 -8.11 -2.72
N SER A 288 -37.23 -7.18 -1.85
CA SER A 288 -37.91 -6.94 -0.56
C SER A 288 -39.17 -6.07 -0.67
N THR A 289 -39.47 -5.52 -1.84
CA THR A 289 -40.65 -4.66 -2.08
C THR A 289 -41.89 -5.41 -2.58
N ASN A 290 -41.83 -6.74 -2.73
CA ASN A 290 -43.00 -7.57 -3.10
C ASN A 290 -43.55 -8.42 -1.94
N ASN A 291 -43.05 -8.28 -0.71
CA ASN A 291 -43.50 -9.07 0.45
C ASN A 291 -44.11 -8.24 1.58
N SER A 292 -44.47 -6.98 1.29
CA SER A 292 -45.11 -6.04 2.24
C SER A 292 -46.59 -6.33 2.54
N ASP A 293 -47.09 -7.53 2.23
CA ASP A 293 -48.46 -7.96 2.60
C ASP A 293 -48.49 -8.95 3.79
N THR A 294 -47.34 -9.37 4.36
CA THR A 294 -47.33 -10.35 5.46
C THR A 294 -46.84 -9.82 6.82
N ASP A 295 -46.33 -8.59 6.91
CA ASP A 295 -45.71 -8.05 8.15
C ASP A 295 -46.69 -7.23 9.04
N SER A 296 -47.95 -7.12 8.63
CA SER A 296 -49.00 -6.46 9.43
C SER A 296 -49.42 -7.25 10.68
N GLN A 297 -48.97 -8.51 10.86
CA GLN A 297 -49.33 -9.32 12.03
C GLN A 297 -48.29 -9.33 13.16
N ILE A 298 -47.01 -9.02 12.89
CA ILE A 298 -45.96 -9.13 13.92
C ILE A 298 -45.91 -7.87 14.81
N THR A 299 -46.33 -6.72 14.28
CA THR A 299 -46.33 -5.44 15.02
C THR A 299 -47.37 -5.39 16.16
N VAL A 300 -48.46 -6.17 16.08
CA VAL A 300 -49.51 -6.18 17.11
C VAL A 300 -49.07 -6.93 18.39
N VAL A 301 -48.14 -7.89 18.27
CA VAL A 301 -47.69 -8.69 19.43
C VAL A 301 -46.71 -7.90 20.31
N ASN A 302 -45.87 -7.03 19.72
CA ASN A 302 -44.84 -6.32 20.47
C ASN A 302 -45.35 -5.10 21.28
N VAL A 303 -46.54 -4.57 20.97
CA VAL A 303 -47.13 -3.48 21.77
C VAL A 303 -47.67 -3.99 23.11
N ARG A 304 -48.23 -5.21 23.17
CA ARG A 304 -48.75 -5.79 24.43
C ARG A 304 -47.67 -6.10 25.47
N TYR A 305 -46.42 -6.31 25.07
CA TYR A 305 -45.35 -6.63 26.03
C TYR A 305 -44.83 -5.40 26.78
N LYS A 306 -45.02 -4.18 26.24
CA LYS A 306 -44.58 -2.95 26.90
C LYS A 306 -45.55 -2.42 27.96
N GLU A 307 -46.84 -2.73 27.88
CA GLU A 307 -47.83 -2.27 28.87
C GLU A 307 -47.84 -3.11 30.17
N ALA A 308 -47.26 -4.32 30.17
CA ALA A 308 -47.24 -5.17 31.37
C ALA A 308 -46.16 -4.79 32.41
N LYS A 309 -45.23 -3.87 32.09
CA LYS A 309 -44.08 -3.54 32.94
C LYS A 309 -44.16 -2.20 33.68
N SER A 310 -45.26 -1.46 33.58
CA SER A 310 -45.41 -0.14 34.21
C SER A 310 -46.46 -0.07 35.33
N LYS A 311 -46.76 -1.20 36.01
CA LYS A 311 -47.54 -1.15 37.26
C LYS A 311 -46.59 -1.07 38.46
N PRO A 312 -46.61 0.02 39.25
CA PRO A 312 -45.87 0.09 40.50
C PRO A 312 -46.52 -0.84 41.54
N LEU A 313 -45.69 -1.58 42.27
CA LEU A 313 -46.06 -2.23 43.52
C LEU A 313 -46.16 -1.15 44.60
N VAL A 314 -47.23 -1.27 45.38
CA VAL A 314 -47.70 -0.44 46.50
C VAL A 314 -46.61 -0.10 47.50
#